data_AF-A0A969KDM4-F1
#
_entry.id   AF-A0A969KDM4-F1
#
_cell.length_a   1.000
_cell.length_b   1.000
_cell.length_c   1.000
_cell.angle_alpha   90.00
_cell.angle_beta   90.00
_cell.angle_gamma   90.00
#
_symmetry.space_group_name_H-M   'P 1'
#
loop_
_entity.id
_entity.type
_entity.pdbx_description
1 polymer ?
#
loop_
_entity_poly.entity_id
_entity_poly.type
_entity_poly.pdbx_seq_one_letter_code
_entity_poly.pdbx_strand_id
1 'polypeptide(L)'
;GACRVRCHRYAGAERIFADLEQHVPGGPDAHRYRAYALLARSYAAWEVFDWGQAQAALAALLKLPLPPDLEPHHARLQAQFAMLQRLGDDHDHGHLTAQHPPLSLLCDLDRVLPLLGTLHANARRRSAQGRYDVAAMFHYRCLELMSQHRLATHGILTEKPDFTAALRQHPSLEQGYRKVQKKVQQERKRQGQKQGNIYGLPDRPFGLFVGYMLLAAMNDPLVQGYPIKNIEDRTESRNKSMLAHGFRLISENEYHEFRNVVHTMLARFFQVGGRDQPAWEAQAQFLNPFAQQEEPSIYDHDHDPDPDPPDWRR
;
A
#
# COMPACT_ATOMS: atom_id res chain seq x y z
N GLY A 1 14.76 20.85 1.04
CA GLY A 1 13.63 20.12 0.43
C GLY A 1 14.00 18.72 -0.01
N ALA A 2 14.98 18.57 -0.90
CA ALA A 2 15.35 17.31 -1.56
C ALA A 2 15.60 16.11 -0.62
N CYS A 3 16.41 16.26 0.43
CA CYS A 3 16.63 15.20 1.44
C CYS A 3 15.32 14.70 2.08
N ARG A 4 14.36 15.60 2.35
CA ARG A 4 13.05 15.20 2.90
C ARG A 4 12.20 14.43 1.90
N VAL A 5 12.25 14.79 0.62
CA VAL A 5 11.57 14.03 -0.45
C VAL A 5 12.17 12.63 -0.60
N ARG A 6 13.51 12.51 -0.56
CA ARG A 6 14.23 11.23 -0.57
C ARG A 6 13.82 10.33 0.60
N CYS A 7 13.60 10.91 1.78
CA CYS A 7 13.16 10.18 2.98
C CYS A 7 11.63 10.06 3.13
N HIS A 8 10.84 10.35 2.09
CA HIS A 8 9.36 10.31 2.11
C HIS A 8 8.72 11.18 3.22
N ARG A 9 9.27 12.37 3.47
CA ARG A 9 8.77 13.36 4.44
C ARG A 9 8.19 14.57 3.70
N TYR A 10 7.06 14.38 3.03
CA TYR A 10 6.50 15.35 2.08
C TYR A 10 5.97 16.61 2.75
N ALA A 11 5.29 16.51 3.90
CA ALA A 11 4.82 17.69 4.63
C ALA A 11 5.96 18.65 5.05
N GLY A 12 7.13 18.09 5.41
CA GLY A 12 8.30 18.91 5.72
C GLY A 12 9.01 19.44 4.47
N ALA A 13 8.92 18.74 3.34
CA ALA A 13 9.44 19.22 2.06
C ALA A 13 8.62 20.39 1.52
N GLU A 14 7.29 20.29 1.60
CA GLU A 14 6.34 21.32 1.20
C GLU A 14 6.65 22.66 1.87
N ARG A 15 6.77 22.68 3.21
CA ARG A 15 7.10 23.90 3.96
C ARG A 15 8.40 24.55 3.49
N ILE A 16 9.45 23.75 3.27
CA ILE A 16 10.74 24.27 2.84
C ILE A 16 10.66 24.85 1.42
N PHE A 17 9.97 24.18 0.50
CA PHE A 17 9.85 24.70 -0.87
C PHE A 17 8.96 25.95 -0.95
N ALA A 18 7.88 25.99 -0.17
CA ALA A 18 7.02 27.18 -0.07
C ALA A 18 7.79 28.37 0.53
N ASP A 19 8.64 28.14 1.52
CA ASP A 19 9.50 29.17 2.10
C ASP A 19 10.54 29.68 1.09
N LEU A 20 11.17 28.79 0.33
CA LEU A 20 12.13 29.16 -0.71
C LEU A 20 11.49 29.94 -1.87
N GLU A 21 10.25 29.62 -2.25
CA GLU A 21 9.49 30.40 -3.25
C GLU A 21 9.32 31.86 -2.82
N GLN A 22 9.07 32.11 -1.53
CA GLN A 22 8.87 33.46 -1.00
C GLN A 22 10.18 34.27 -0.93
N HIS A 23 11.30 33.59 -0.62
CA HIS A 23 12.60 34.24 -0.44
C HIS A 23 13.41 34.42 -1.73
N VAL A 24 13.02 33.77 -2.83
CA VAL A 24 13.63 33.93 -4.17
C VAL A 24 12.56 34.41 -5.17
N PRO A 25 12.02 35.64 -5.05
CA PRO A 25 10.91 36.07 -5.89
C PRO A 25 11.34 36.36 -7.35
N GLY A 26 10.45 36.06 -8.30
CA GLY A 26 10.50 36.58 -9.67
C GLY A 26 11.46 35.89 -10.66
N GLY A 27 12.24 34.89 -10.23
CA GLY A 27 13.16 34.13 -11.08
C GLY A 27 12.67 32.73 -11.49
N PRO A 28 13.37 32.04 -12.43
CA PRO A 28 13.08 30.65 -12.82
C PRO A 28 13.06 29.67 -11.63
N ASP A 29 13.88 29.94 -10.61
CA ASP A 29 13.94 29.13 -9.39
C ASP A 29 12.69 29.26 -8.53
N ALA A 30 12.05 30.44 -8.49
CA ALA A 30 10.79 30.65 -7.77
C ALA A 30 9.70 29.70 -8.30
N HIS A 31 9.61 29.62 -9.62
CA HIS A 31 8.67 28.76 -10.32
C HIS A 31 8.96 27.27 -10.05
N ARG A 32 10.24 26.89 -10.05
CA ARG A 32 10.68 25.53 -9.72
C ARG A 32 10.33 25.16 -8.27
N TYR A 33 10.56 26.04 -7.31
CA TYR A 33 10.19 25.81 -5.90
C TYR A 33 8.67 25.71 -5.72
N ARG A 34 7.89 26.54 -6.41
CA ARG A 34 6.43 26.44 -6.42
C ARG A 34 5.95 25.07 -6.90
N ALA A 35 6.51 24.59 -8.01
CA ALA A 35 6.17 23.26 -8.55
C ALA A 35 6.48 22.15 -7.53
N TYR A 36 7.63 22.21 -6.85
CA TYR A 36 7.99 21.25 -5.81
C TYR A 36 7.12 21.35 -4.56
N ALA A 37 6.74 22.56 -4.14
CA ALA A 37 5.83 22.76 -3.02
C ALA A 37 4.47 22.12 -3.31
N LEU A 38 3.92 22.32 -4.51
CA LEU A 38 2.66 21.70 -4.93
C LEU A 38 2.74 20.18 -5.02
N LEU A 39 3.82 19.64 -5.59
CA LEU A 39 4.05 18.19 -5.64
C LEU A 39 4.12 17.59 -4.22
N ALA A 40 4.92 18.22 -3.34
CA ALA A 40 5.06 17.78 -1.96
C ALA A 40 3.75 17.89 -1.17
N ARG A 41 2.97 18.97 -1.40
CA ARG A 41 1.63 19.12 -0.81
C ARG A 41 0.69 18.02 -1.25
N SER A 42 0.66 17.72 -2.55
CA SER A 42 -0.19 16.64 -3.08
C SER A 42 0.15 15.30 -2.43
N TYR A 43 1.44 14.95 -2.37
CA TYR A 43 1.90 13.70 -1.76
C TYR A 43 1.71 13.65 -0.25
N ALA A 44 1.85 14.77 0.46
CA ALA A 44 1.59 14.87 1.90
C ALA A 44 0.10 14.69 2.24
N ALA A 45 -0.80 15.21 1.41
CA ALA A 45 -2.24 15.01 1.56
C ALA A 45 -2.63 13.56 1.20
N TRP A 46 -2.08 13.03 0.10
CA TRP A 46 -2.38 11.68 -0.36
C TRP A 46 -1.92 10.62 0.65
N GLU A 47 -0.74 10.78 1.29
CA GLU A 47 -0.27 9.80 2.28
C GLU A 47 -1.20 9.65 3.50
N VAL A 48 -2.01 10.67 3.80
CA VAL A 48 -3.00 10.68 4.90
C VAL A 48 -4.45 10.56 4.41
N PHE A 49 -4.67 10.17 3.16
CA PHE A 49 -6.00 9.96 2.57
C PHE A 49 -6.86 11.24 2.46
N ASP A 50 -6.23 12.43 2.46
CA ASP A 50 -6.91 13.69 2.13
C ASP A 50 -6.95 13.85 0.61
N TRP A 51 -7.92 13.19 -0.02
CA TRP A 51 -8.08 13.13 -1.47
C TRP A 51 -8.31 14.50 -2.09
N GLY A 52 -9.15 15.32 -1.45
CA GLY A 52 -9.50 16.66 -1.93
C GLY A 52 -8.27 17.56 -2.00
N GLN A 53 -7.48 17.62 -0.92
CA GLN A 53 -6.26 18.43 -0.92
C GLN A 53 -5.20 17.86 -1.87
N ALA A 54 -5.05 16.53 -1.92
CA ALA A 54 -4.11 15.88 -2.83
C ALA A 54 -4.39 16.20 -4.30
N GLN A 55 -5.67 16.08 -4.69
CA GLN A 55 -6.16 16.36 -6.03
C GLN A 55 -6.01 17.84 -6.38
N ALA A 56 -6.44 18.74 -5.48
CA ALA A 56 -6.35 20.18 -5.71
C ALA A 56 -4.90 20.65 -5.91
N ALA A 57 -3.97 20.14 -5.11
CA ALA A 57 -2.55 20.47 -5.24
C ALA A 57 -1.94 19.92 -6.54
N LEU A 58 -2.27 18.70 -6.93
CA LEU A 58 -1.77 18.11 -8.19
C LEU A 58 -2.37 18.78 -9.42
N ALA A 59 -3.67 19.14 -9.38
CA ALA A 59 -4.31 19.94 -10.42
C ALA A 59 -3.62 21.30 -10.58
N ALA A 60 -3.27 21.95 -9.48
CA ALA A 60 -2.55 23.22 -9.51
C ALA A 60 -1.14 23.07 -10.12
N LEU A 61 -0.43 21.98 -9.79
CA LEU A 61 0.88 21.68 -10.40
C LEU A 61 0.76 21.48 -11.92
N LEU A 62 -0.21 20.71 -12.38
CA LEU A 62 -0.41 20.41 -13.80
C LEU A 62 -0.84 21.62 -14.65
N LYS A 63 -1.22 22.74 -14.02
CA LYS A 63 -1.49 24.02 -14.70
C LYS A 63 -0.24 24.87 -14.90
N LEU A 64 0.86 24.54 -14.23
CA LEU A 64 2.14 25.23 -14.39
C LEU A 64 2.95 24.57 -15.51
N PRO A 65 3.82 25.31 -16.21
CA PRO A 65 4.95 24.71 -16.90
C PRO A 65 5.70 23.78 -15.93
N LEU A 66 6.06 22.57 -16.33
CA LEU A 66 6.82 21.69 -15.44
C LEU A 66 8.30 22.08 -15.52
N PRO A 67 9.05 22.11 -14.39
CA PRO A 67 10.49 22.27 -14.46
C PRO A 67 11.14 21.05 -15.16
N PRO A 68 12.35 21.20 -15.75
CA PRO A 68 12.98 20.15 -16.57
C PRO A 68 13.11 18.79 -15.91
N ASP A 69 13.22 18.73 -14.59
CA ASP A 69 13.33 17.50 -13.80
C ASP A 69 11.97 16.84 -13.50
N LEU A 70 10.85 17.55 -13.73
CA LEU A 70 9.49 16.99 -13.65
C LEU A 70 8.87 16.74 -15.03
N GLU A 71 9.34 17.41 -16.09
CA GLU A 71 8.85 17.20 -17.46
C GLU A 71 8.84 15.72 -17.91
N PRO A 72 9.90 14.92 -17.69
CA PRO A 72 9.90 13.50 -18.05
C PRO A 72 8.83 12.68 -17.32
N HIS A 73 8.29 13.22 -16.23
CA HIS A 73 7.28 12.57 -15.40
C HIS A 73 5.86 13.06 -15.66
N HIS A 74 5.63 13.92 -16.65
CA HIS A 74 4.32 14.51 -16.92
C HIS A 74 3.21 13.46 -17.09
N ALA A 75 3.43 12.42 -17.91
CA ALA A 75 2.44 11.36 -18.13
C ALA A 75 2.07 10.63 -16.82
N ARG A 76 3.05 10.44 -15.92
CA ARG A 76 2.83 9.82 -14.61
C ARG A 76 2.08 10.76 -13.66
N LEU A 77 2.37 12.06 -13.68
CA LEU A 77 1.63 13.06 -12.92
C LEU A 77 0.15 13.13 -13.37
N GLN A 78 -0.11 13.02 -14.68
CA GLN A 78 -1.47 12.93 -15.21
C GLN A 78 -2.18 11.65 -14.76
N ALA A 79 -1.51 10.50 -14.81
CA ALA A 79 -2.08 9.25 -14.32
C ALA A 79 -2.38 9.29 -12.81
N GLN A 80 -1.48 9.89 -12.03
CA GLN A 80 -1.68 10.14 -10.60
C GLN A 80 -2.88 11.05 -10.33
N PHE A 81 -3.04 12.10 -11.14
CA PHE A 81 -4.19 12.98 -11.04
C PHE A 81 -5.50 12.25 -11.33
N ALA A 82 -5.56 11.47 -12.40
CA ALA A 82 -6.73 10.65 -12.72
C ALA A 82 -7.05 9.63 -11.62
N MET A 83 -6.04 9.06 -10.97
CA MET A 83 -6.21 8.16 -9.83
C MET A 83 -6.82 8.89 -8.62
N LEU A 84 -6.33 10.09 -8.31
CA LEU A 84 -6.87 10.93 -7.23
C LEU A 84 -8.31 11.38 -7.52
N GLN A 85 -8.66 11.69 -8.76
CA GLN A 85 -10.04 12.00 -9.14
C GLN A 85 -10.98 10.85 -8.80
N ARG A 86 -10.64 9.62 -9.19
CA ARG A 86 -11.46 8.43 -8.88
C ARG A 86 -11.61 8.21 -7.38
N LEU A 87 -10.52 8.37 -6.63
CA LEU A 87 -10.54 8.25 -5.16
C LEU A 87 -11.39 9.35 -4.50
N GLY A 88 -11.31 10.57 -5.02
CA GLY A 88 -12.15 11.70 -4.60
C GLY A 88 -13.63 11.44 -4.86
N ASP A 89 -13.98 11.03 -6.08
CA ASP A 89 -15.37 10.71 -6.46
C ASP A 89 -15.94 9.59 -5.56
N ASP A 90 -15.16 8.53 -5.31
CA ASP A 90 -15.56 7.43 -4.43
C ASP A 90 -15.70 7.89 -2.96
N HIS A 91 -14.91 8.85 -2.52
CA HIS A 91 -14.99 9.44 -1.18
C HIS A 91 -16.21 10.36 -1.03
N ASP A 92 -16.44 11.24 -2.00
CA ASP A 92 -17.54 12.22 -1.99
C ASP A 92 -18.91 11.55 -2.12
N HIS A 93 -18.98 10.41 -2.83
CA HIS A 93 -20.14 9.53 -2.83
C HIS A 93 -20.29 8.69 -1.56
N GLY A 94 -19.41 8.90 -0.57
CA GLY A 94 -19.44 8.22 0.72
C GLY A 94 -19.00 6.76 0.68
N HIS A 95 -18.51 6.24 -0.44
CA HIS A 95 -18.17 4.81 -0.54
C HIS A 95 -16.89 4.46 0.21
N LEU A 96 -15.91 5.38 0.28
CA LEU A 96 -14.67 5.19 1.04
C LEU A 96 -14.79 5.58 2.52
N THR A 97 -15.84 6.31 2.89
CA THR A 97 -16.12 6.71 4.28
C THR A 97 -17.23 5.89 4.92
N ALA A 98 -18.05 5.22 4.11
CA ALA A 98 -19.01 4.23 4.57
C ALA A 98 -18.28 3.17 5.38
N GLN A 99 -18.90 2.76 6.48
CA GLN A 99 -18.45 1.60 7.24
C GLN A 99 -18.39 0.35 6.33
N HIS A 100 -19.21 0.32 5.28
CA HIS A 100 -19.40 -0.79 4.37
C HIS A 100 -19.50 -0.29 2.91
N PRO A 101 -18.46 -0.48 2.08
CA PRO A 101 -18.53 -0.10 0.67
C PRO A 101 -19.56 -0.97 -0.05
N PRO A 102 -20.30 -0.42 -1.05
CA PRO A 102 -21.29 -1.19 -1.76
C PRO A 102 -20.64 -2.30 -2.58
N LEU A 103 -21.36 -3.42 -2.74
CA LEU A 103 -20.95 -4.55 -3.57
C LEU A 103 -20.52 -4.13 -4.98
N SER A 104 -21.25 -3.20 -5.61
CA SER A 104 -20.92 -2.70 -6.95
C SER A 104 -19.55 -2.02 -7.03
N LEU A 105 -19.11 -1.34 -5.96
CA LEU A 105 -17.77 -0.75 -5.93
C LEU A 105 -16.72 -1.85 -5.80
N LEU A 106 -16.92 -2.80 -4.89
CA LEU A 106 -15.95 -3.88 -4.68
C LEU A 106 -15.86 -4.83 -5.88
N CYS A 107 -16.93 -5.02 -6.65
CA CYS A 107 -16.90 -5.78 -7.90
C CYS A 107 -16.09 -5.10 -9.01
N ASP A 108 -15.98 -3.78 -8.98
CA ASP A 108 -15.33 -3.01 -10.04
C ASP A 108 -13.82 -2.90 -9.77
N LEU A 109 -13.05 -3.66 -10.54
CA LEU A 109 -11.60 -3.67 -10.42
C LEU A 109 -11.00 -2.27 -10.64
N ASP A 110 -11.54 -1.48 -11.57
CA ASP A 110 -10.96 -0.17 -11.92
C ASP A 110 -11.21 0.89 -10.83
N ARG A 111 -12.16 0.64 -9.92
CA ARG A 111 -12.40 1.43 -8.69
C ARG A 111 -11.59 0.91 -7.50
N VAL A 112 -11.33 -0.39 -7.43
CA VAL A 112 -10.52 -0.99 -6.35
C VAL A 112 -9.03 -0.67 -6.50
N LEU A 113 -8.51 -0.67 -7.74
CA LEU A 113 -7.08 -0.54 -8.01
C LEU A 113 -6.43 0.77 -7.52
N PRO A 114 -7.06 1.96 -7.63
CA PRO A 114 -6.54 3.21 -7.05
C PRO A 114 -6.26 3.12 -5.55
N LEU A 115 -7.20 2.56 -4.78
CA LEU A 115 -7.05 2.43 -3.33
C LEU A 115 -5.99 1.38 -2.99
N LEU A 116 -6.01 0.24 -3.68
CA LEU A 116 -4.98 -0.80 -3.52
C LEU A 116 -3.58 -0.23 -3.79
N GLY A 117 -3.44 0.61 -4.81
CA GLY A 117 -2.18 1.23 -5.19
C GLY A 117 -1.69 2.21 -4.13
N THR A 118 -2.60 3.03 -3.62
CA THR A 118 -2.32 3.95 -2.51
C THR A 118 -1.82 3.22 -1.27
N LEU A 119 -2.51 2.15 -0.86
CA LEU A 119 -2.15 1.34 0.31
C LEU A 119 -0.79 0.67 0.12
N HIS A 120 -0.56 0.02 -1.03
CA HIS A 120 0.70 -0.66 -1.31
C HIS A 120 1.88 0.32 -1.38
N ALA A 121 1.71 1.47 -2.04
CA ALA A 121 2.74 2.50 -2.11
C ALA A 121 3.05 3.09 -0.73
N ASN A 122 2.04 3.31 0.11
CA ASN A 122 2.22 3.73 1.50
C ASN A 122 3.01 2.69 2.31
N ALA A 123 2.67 1.40 2.19
CA ALA A 123 3.39 0.34 2.88
C ALA A 123 4.88 0.34 2.53
N ARG A 124 5.20 0.42 1.22
CA ARG A 124 6.59 0.49 0.73
C ARG A 124 7.35 1.67 1.32
N ARG A 125 6.76 2.87 1.32
CA ARG A 125 7.38 4.07 1.92
C ARG A 125 7.62 3.91 3.41
N ARG A 126 6.66 3.35 4.15
CA ARG A 126 6.80 3.12 5.60
C ARG A 126 7.88 2.09 5.91
N SER A 127 7.98 1.02 5.12
CA SER A 127 9.08 0.06 5.28
C SER A 127 10.44 0.66 4.97
N ALA A 128 10.56 1.51 3.94
CA ALA A 128 11.80 2.23 3.65
C ALA A 128 12.22 3.20 4.78
N GLN A 129 11.27 3.61 5.62
CA GLN A 129 11.50 4.42 6.82
C GLN A 129 11.77 3.57 8.09
N GLY A 130 11.86 2.24 7.98
CA GLY A 130 11.97 1.33 9.13
C GLY A 130 10.69 1.24 9.99
N ARG A 131 9.55 1.77 9.50
CA ARG A 131 8.26 1.79 10.21
C ARG A 131 7.43 0.55 9.88
N TYR A 132 7.95 -0.62 10.25
CA TYR A 132 7.43 -1.91 9.81
C TYR A 132 6.01 -2.22 10.29
N ASP A 133 5.61 -1.82 11.49
CA ASP A 133 4.23 -2.02 11.98
C ASP A 133 3.19 -1.28 11.12
N VAL A 134 3.51 -0.03 10.75
CA VAL A 134 2.64 0.77 9.88
C VAL A 134 2.62 0.19 8.46
N ALA A 135 3.77 -0.26 7.97
CA ALA A 135 3.85 -0.93 6.67
C ALA A 135 3.03 -2.23 6.64
N ALA A 136 3.10 -3.04 7.69
CA ALA A 136 2.33 -4.26 7.84
C ALA A 136 0.82 -3.98 7.87
N MET A 137 0.38 -2.89 8.53
CA MET A 137 -1.03 -2.48 8.54
C MET A 137 -1.56 -2.22 7.12
N PHE A 138 -0.82 -1.45 6.32
CA PHE A 138 -1.23 -1.15 4.94
C PHE A 138 -1.23 -2.40 4.05
N HIS A 139 -0.22 -3.25 4.16
CA HIS A 139 -0.17 -4.52 3.43
C HIS A 139 -1.26 -5.51 3.85
N TYR A 140 -1.64 -5.54 5.13
CA TYR A 140 -2.79 -6.32 5.58
C TYR A 140 -4.08 -5.83 4.93
N ARG A 141 -4.30 -4.51 4.88
CA ARG A 141 -5.45 -3.93 4.18
C ARG A 141 -5.43 -4.24 2.69
N CYS A 142 -4.26 -4.35 2.04
CA CYS A 142 -4.16 -4.81 0.66
C CYS A 142 -4.69 -6.24 0.49
N LEU A 143 -4.27 -7.18 1.35
CA LEU A 143 -4.77 -8.56 1.32
C LEU A 143 -6.29 -8.63 1.52
N GLU A 144 -6.81 -7.79 2.41
CA GLU A 144 -8.24 -7.70 2.69
C GLU A 144 -9.02 -7.14 1.50
N LEU A 145 -8.56 -6.04 0.92
CA LEU A 145 -9.18 -5.43 -0.24
C LEU A 145 -9.19 -6.36 -1.46
N MET A 146 -8.10 -7.11 -1.71
CA MET A 146 -8.06 -8.13 -2.78
C MET A 146 -9.08 -9.25 -2.53
N SER A 147 -9.17 -9.75 -1.29
CA SER A 147 -10.14 -10.78 -0.91
C SER A 147 -11.58 -10.28 -1.05
N GLN A 148 -11.85 -9.06 -0.56
CA GLN A 148 -13.15 -8.40 -0.66
C GLN A 148 -13.58 -8.20 -2.12
N HIS A 149 -12.67 -7.75 -2.99
CA HIS A 149 -12.95 -7.65 -4.43
C HIS A 149 -13.32 -8.99 -5.03
N ARG A 150 -12.50 -10.03 -4.80
CA ARG A 150 -12.78 -11.37 -5.35
C ARG A 150 -14.10 -11.93 -4.84
N LEU A 151 -14.38 -11.83 -3.54
CA LEU A 151 -15.65 -12.27 -2.95
C LEU A 151 -16.85 -11.49 -3.52
N ALA A 152 -16.69 -10.18 -3.75
CA ALA A 152 -17.72 -9.36 -4.35
C ALA A 152 -18.08 -9.84 -5.76
N THR A 153 -17.12 -10.31 -6.56
CA THR A 153 -17.40 -10.90 -7.89
C THR A 153 -18.26 -12.18 -7.82
N HIS A 154 -18.32 -12.84 -6.67
CA HIS A 154 -19.20 -13.97 -6.38
C HIS A 154 -20.50 -13.54 -5.66
N GLY A 155 -20.72 -12.24 -5.48
CA GLY A 155 -21.88 -11.65 -4.80
C GLY A 155 -21.80 -11.66 -3.27
N ILE A 156 -20.61 -11.85 -2.69
CA ILE A 156 -20.43 -11.95 -1.24
C ILE A 156 -19.81 -10.66 -0.69
N LEU A 157 -20.45 -10.09 0.34
CA LEU A 157 -19.90 -9.02 1.17
C LEU A 157 -19.39 -9.58 2.50
N THR A 158 -18.22 -9.12 2.95
CA THR A 158 -17.59 -9.61 4.19
C THR A 158 -18.32 -9.18 5.45
N GLU A 159 -18.95 -8.01 5.41
CA GLU A 159 -19.62 -7.31 6.51
C GLU A 159 -21.10 -7.68 6.65
N LYS A 160 -21.73 -8.09 5.55
CA LYS A 160 -23.11 -8.50 5.49
C LYS A 160 -23.22 -9.71 4.56
N PRO A 161 -22.77 -10.88 5.05
CA PRO A 161 -22.67 -12.05 4.19
C PRO A 161 -24.04 -12.49 3.68
N ASP A 162 -24.17 -12.53 2.36
CA ASP A 162 -25.25 -13.20 1.65
C ASP A 162 -24.60 -14.14 0.63
N PHE A 163 -24.97 -15.42 0.72
CA PHE A 163 -24.41 -16.47 -0.13
C PHE A 163 -25.36 -16.88 -1.24
N THR A 164 -26.52 -16.23 -1.38
CA THR A 164 -27.55 -16.63 -2.35
C THR A 164 -27.01 -16.66 -3.78
N ALA A 165 -26.27 -15.63 -4.21
CA ALA A 165 -25.64 -15.58 -5.53
C ALA A 165 -24.53 -16.63 -5.67
N ALA A 166 -23.63 -16.69 -4.67
CA ALA A 166 -22.51 -17.61 -4.66
C ALA A 166 -22.95 -19.09 -4.68
N LEU A 167 -24.03 -19.45 -3.97
CA LEU A 167 -24.57 -20.82 -3.95
C LEU A 167 -25.22 -21.22 -5.27
N ARG A 168 -25.73 -20.27 -6.06
CA ARG A 168 -26.19 -20.56 -7.43
C ARG A 168 -25.02 -20.90 -8.35
N GLN A 169 -23.90 -20.19 -8.21
CA GLN A 169 -22.68 -20.42 -9.00
C GLN A 169 -21.88 -21.64 -8.52
N HIS A 170 -21.89 -21.87 -7.20
CA HIS A 170 -21.16 -22.92 -6.50
C HIS A 170 -22.09 -23.68 -5.54
N PRO A 171 -22.96 -24.58 -6.03
CA PRO A 171 -23.93 -25.30 -5.18
C PRO A 171 -23.30 -26.11 -4.04
N SER A 172 -22.04 -26.54 -4.20
CA SER A 172 -21.29 -27.28 -3.19
C SER A 172 -20.44 -26.40 -2.26
N LEU A 173 -20.63 -25.07 -2.26
CA LEU A 173 -19.78 -24.12 -1.53
C LEU A 173 -19.66 -24.47 -0.04
N GLU A 174 -20.77 -24.76 0.65
CA GLU A 174 -20.72 -25.09 2.08
C GLU A 174 -19.89 -26.36 2.34
N GLN A 175 -20.07 -27.40 1.53
CA GLN A 175 -19.28 -28.63 1.65
C GLN A 175 -17.79 -28.37 1.35
N GLY A 176 -17.50 -27.55 0.34
CA GLY A 176 -16.15 -27.09 -0.01
C GLY A 176 -15.50 -26.32 1.15
N TYR A 177 -16.24 -25.39 1.75
CA TYR A 177 -15.77 -24.58 2.88
C TYR A 177 -15.42 -25.45 4.09
N ARG A 178 -16.30 -26.40 4.45
CA ARG A 178 -16.02 -27.37 5.53
C ARG A 178 -14.80 -28.24 5.23
N LYS A 179 -14.56 -28.62 3.95
CA LYS A 179 -13.35 -29.35 3.54
C LYS A 179 -12.09 -28.49 3.71
N VAL A 180 -12.13 -27.21 3.34
CA VAL A 180 -11.03 -26.26 3.53
C VAL A 180 -10.73 -26.10 5.04
N GLN A 181 -11.75 -25.90 5.87
CA GLN A 181 -11.57 -25.79 7.32
C GLN A 181 -10.91 -27.04 7.92
N LYS A 182 -11.29 -28.26 7.48
CA LYS A 182 -10.65 -29.50 7.91
C LYS A 182 -9.17 -29.56 7.55
N LYS A 183 -8.80 -29.15 6.32
CA LYS A 183 -7.39 -29.09 5.90
C LYS A 183 -6.59 -28.12 6.77
N VAL A 184 -7.12 -26.92 6.99
CA VAL A 184 -6.50 -25.90 7.87
C VAL A 184 -6.32 -26.46 9.30
N GLN A 185 -7.33 -27.12 9.86
CA GLN A 185 -7.22 -27.72 11.21
C GLN A 185 -6.16 -28.83 11.28
N GLN A 186 -6.05 -29.66 10.24
CA GLN A 186 -5.00 -30.68 10.17
C GLN A 186 -3.60 -30.06 10.15
N GLU A 187 -3.41 -28.97 9.40
CA GLU A 187 -2.14 -28.23 9.37
C GLU A 187 -1.83 -27.57 10.71
N ARG A 188 -2.81 -26.93 11.35
CA ARG A 188 -2.66 -26.39 12.72
C ARG A 188 -2.25 -27.47 13.72
N LYS A 189 -2.92 -28.63 13.67
CA LYS A 189 -2.58 -29.77 14.53
C LYS A 189 -1.14 -30.25 14.32
N ARG A 190 -0.66 -30.32 13.07
CA ARG A 190 0.74 -30.67 12.75
C ARG A 190 1.74 -29.65 13.30
N GLN A 191 1.35 -28.37 13.36
CA GLN A 191 2.14 -27.28 13.92
C GLN A 191 1.96 -27.09 15.44
N GLY A 192 1.20 -27.96 16.12
CA GLY A 192 0.92 -27.83 17.56
C GLY A 192 0.02 -26.64 17.93
N GLN A 193 -0.66 -26.03 16.96
CA GLN A 193 -1.56 -24.89 17.16
C GLN A 193 -2.97 -25.33 17.59
N LYS A 194 -3.68 -24.44 18.30
CA LYS A 194 -5.07 -24.68 18.73
C LYS A 194 -5.99 -24.88 17.53
N GLN A 195 -6.77 -25.95 17.58
CA GLN A 195 -7.79 -26.24 16.57
C GLN A 195 -9.04 -25.38 16.84
N GLY A 196 -9.59 -24.79 15.79
CA GLY A 196 -10.87 -24.08 15.85
C GLY A 196 -12.06 -25.03 15.64
N ASN A 197 -13.28 -24.51 15.72
CA ASN A 197 -14.47 -25.26 15.37
C ASN A 197 -14.70 -25.26 13.85
N ILE A 198 -15.29 -26.34 13.33
CA ILE A 198 -15.83 -26.39 11.96
C ILE A 198 -17.28 -25.87 12.03
N TYR A 199 -17.65 -24.97 11.14
CA TYR A 199 -18.99 -24.37 11.09
C TYR A 199 -19.49 -24.30 9.65
N GLY A 200 -20.75 -23.89 9.45
CA GLY A 200 -21.32 -23.68 8.13
C GLY A 200 -20.79 -22.41 7.46
N LEU A 201 -21.50 -21.91 6.45
CA LEU A 201 -21.22 -20.57 5.92
C LEU A 201 -21.46 -19.51 7.01
N PRO A 202 -20.62 -18.47 7.09
CA PRO A 202 -20.76 -17.45 8.13
C PRO A 202 -22.06 -16.65 7.96
N ASP A 203 -22.79 -16.44 9.04
CA ASP A 203 -24.02 -15.63 9.10
C ASP A 203 -23.78 -14.21 9.63
N ARG A 204 -22.52 -13.87 9.91
CA ARG A 204 -22.06 -12.64 10.54
C ARG A 204 -20.81 -12.10 9.84
N PRO A 205 -20.48 -10.80 10.00
CA PRO A 205 -19.23 -10.24 9.51
C PRO A 205 -18.03 -11.15 9.79
N PHE A 206 -17.18 -11.34 8.80
CA PHE A 206 -16.00 -12.20 8.91
C PHE A 206 -14.73 -11.53 8.42
N GLY A 207 -13.60 -11.92 9.02
CA GLY A 207 -12.30 -11.33 8.73
C GLY A 207 -11.57 -11.98 7.55
N LEU A 208 -10.40 -11.41 7.25
CA LEU A 208 -9.50 -11.76 6.15
C LEU A 208 -9.40 -13.25 5.84
N PHE A 209 -9.01 -14.05 6.83
CA PHE A 209 -8.69 -15.45 6.60
C PHE A 209 -9.92 -16.30 6.25
N VAL A 210 -11.09 -15.97 6.83
CA VAL A 210 -12.36 -16.60 6.42
C VAL A 210 -12.67 -16.29 4.95
N GLY A 211 -12.40 -15.07 4.51
CA GLY A 211 -12.53 -14.71 3.10
C GLY A 211 -11.67 -15.57 2.18
N TYR A 212 -10.39 -15.75 2.52
CA TYR A 212 -9.50 -16.63 1.74
C TYR A 212 -9.90 -18.11 1.79
N MET A 213 -10.47 -18.60 2.90
CA MET A 213 -11.04 -19.95 2.96
C MET A 213 -12.26 -20.11 2.04
N LEU A 214 -13.13 -19.10 1.97
CA LEU A 214 -14.27 -19.08 1.04
C LEU A 214 -13.82 -19.06 -0.42
N LEU A 215 -12.83 -18.21 -0.76
CA LEU A 215 -12.23 -18.19 -2.10
C LEU A 215 -11.63 -19.56 -2.46
N ALA A 216 -10.95 -20.21 -1.52
CA ALA A 216 -10.40 -21.55 -1.75
C ALA A 216 -11.51 -22.61 -1.92
N ALA A 217 -12.63 -22.47 -1.20
CA ALA A 217 -13.78 -23.36 -1.33
C ALA A 217 -14.47 -23.24 -2.69
N MET A 218 -14.44 -22.05 -3.30
CA MET A 218 -14.92 -21.78 -4.67
C MET A 218 -13.88 -22.12 -5.74
N ASN A 219 -12.67 -22.56 -5.36
CA ASN A 219 -11.54 -22.75 -6.27
C ASN A 219 -11.22 -21.47 -7.07
N ASP A 220 -11.31 -20.30 -6.40
CA ASP A 220 -11.08 -19.00 -7.04
C ASP A 220 -9.62 -18.93 -7.56
N PRO A 221 -9.42 -18.45 -8.80
CA PRO A 221 -8.10 -18.35 -9.42
C PRO A 221 -7.05 -17.59 -8.58
N LEU A 222 -7.46 -16.64 -7.74
CA LEU A 222 -6.53 -15.91 -6.86
C LEU A 222 -5.75 -16.86 -5.94
N VAL A 223 -6.41 -17.91 -5.45
CA VAL A 223 -5.86 -18.81 -4.41
C VAL A 223 -5.69 -20.24 -4.88
N GLN A 224 -6.07 -20.56 -6.12
CA GLN A 224 -5.93 -21.90 -6.67
C GLN A 224 -4.46 -22.36 -6.62
N GLY A 225 -4.23 -23.53 -6.00
CA GLY A 225 -2.89 -24.07 -5.81
C GLY A 225 -2.00 -23.27 -4.83
N TYR A 226 -2.53 -22.28 -4.12
CA TYR A 226 -1.80 -21.54 -3.10
C TYR A 226 -2.09 -22.10 -1.70
N PRO A 227 -1.07 -22.31 -0.84
CA PRO A 227 -1.28 -22.70 0.54
C PRO A 227 -1.82 -21.53 1.37
N ILE A 228 -3.15 -21.36 1.42
CA ILE A 228 -3.79 -20.22 2.10
C ILE A 228 -3.41 -20.09 3.58
N LYS A 229 -2.98 -21.18 4.22
CA LYS A 229 -2.43 -21.18 5.59
C LYS A 229 -1.24 -20.21 5.74
N ASN A 230 -0.46 -20.00 4.68
CA ASN A 230 0.61 -18.99 4.69
C ASN A 230 0.07 -17.57 4.89
N ILE A 231 -1.15 -17.27 4.44
CA ILE A 231 -1.78 -15.97 4.71
C ILE A 231 -2.12 -15.86 6.20
N GLU A 232 -2.70 -16.90 6.80
CA GLU A 232 -2.95 -16.93 8.25
C GLU A 232 -1.66 -16.76 9.06
N ASP A 233 -0.66 -17.60 8.81
CA ASP A 233 0.56 -17.65 9.61
C ASP A 233 1.34 -16.34 9.54
N ARG A 234 1.39 -15.71 8.36
CA ARG A 234 2.13 -14.45 8.18
C ARG A 234 1.34 -13.22 8.63
N THR A 235 0.01 -13.27 8.64
CA THR A 235 -0.82 -12.20 9.21
C THR A 235 -0.90 -12.26 10.74
N GLU A 236 -0.64 -13.42 11.35
CA GLU A 236 -0.62 -13.58 12.81
C GLU A 236 0.49 -12.74 13.48
N SER A 237 1.62 -12.51 12.79
CA SER A 237 2.70 -11.63 13.25
C SER A 237 2.20 -10.20 13.50
N ARG A 238 1.34 -9.67 12.61
CA ARG A 238 0.64 -8.39 12.81
C ARG A 238 -0.33 -8.46 13.97
N ASN A 239 -1.10 -9.54 14.11
CA ASN A 239 -2.09 -9.65 15.20
C ASN A 239 -1.44 -9.60 16.59
N LYS A 240 -0.17 -10.00 16.68
CA LYS A 240 0.67 -9.94 17.89
C LYS A 240 1.46 -8.63 18.01
N SER A 241 1.30 -7.70 17.07
CA SER A 241 2.06 -6.45 17.04
C SER A 241 1.37 -5.30 17.76
N MET A 242 2.15 -4.28 18.13
CA MET A 242 1.74 -3.14 18.97
C MET A 242 0.57 -2.33 18.37
N LEU A 243 0.49 -2.22 17.05
CA LEU A 243 -0.60 -1.49 16.35
C LEU A 243 -1.82 -2.39 16.03
N ALA A 244 -1.89 -3.56 16.64
CA ALA A 244 -3.01 -4.49 16.50
C ALA A 244 -3.58 -4.83 17.88
N HIS A 245 -3.16 -5.97 18.45
CA HIS A 245 -3.64 -6.47 19.73
C HIS A 245 -2.51 -6.95 20.65
N GLY A 246 -1.24 -6.77 20.26
CA GLY A 246 -0.08 -7.15 21.06
C GLY A 246 0.70 -5.97 21.63
N PHE A 247 1.87 -6.28 22.20
CA PHE A 247 2.70 -5.31 22.93
C PHE A 247 4.13 -5.17 22.38
N ARG A 248 4.46 -5.86 21.28
CA ARG A 248 5.78 -5.80 20.65
C ARG A 248 5.72 -5.21 19.25
N LEU A 249 6.81 -4.58 18.83
CA LEU A 249 6.98 -4.18 17.44
C LEU A 249 7.22 -5.41 16.56
N ILE A 250 6.78 -5.34 15.31
CA ILE A 250 7.15 -6.33 14.29
C ILE A 250 8.62 -6.14 13.92
N SER A 251 9.38 -7.23 13.85
CA SER A 251 10.76 -7.18 13.35
C SER A 251 10.78 -6.97 11.83
N GLU A 252 11.92 -6.50 11.31
CA GLU A 252 12.13 -6.38 9.88
C GLU A 252 11.94 -7.71 9.14
N ASN A 253 12.49 -8.81 9.68
CA ASN A 253 12.38 -10.13 9.07
C ASN A 253 10.91 -10.61 9.00
N GLU A 254 10.16 -10.46 10.09
CA GLU A 254 8.74 -10.80 10.12
C GLU A 254 7.93 -9.97 9.11
N TYR A 255 8.25 -8.68 8.97
CA TYR A 255 7.64 -7.84 7.96
C TYR A 255 7.96 -8.29 6.53
N HIS A 256 9.22 -8.64 6.24
CA HIS A 256 9.62 -9.10 4.90
C HIS A 256 8.94 -10.43 4.54
N GLU A 257 8.85 -11.37 5.48
CA GLU A 257 8.10 -12.62 5.27
C GLU A 257 6.62 -12.35 4.99
N PHE A 258 6.00 -11.41 5.72
CA PHE A 258 4.62 -11.00 5.48
C PHE A 258 4.44 -10.30 4.12
N ARG A 259 5.35 -9.38 3.78
CA ARG A 259 5.37 -8.69 2.48
C ARG A 259 5.46 -9.67 1.31
N ASN A 260 6.23 -10.75 1.44
CA ASN A 260 6.34 -11.76 0.39
C ASN A 260 5.00 -12.45 0.08
N VAL A 261 4.17 -12.70 1.11
CA VAL A 261 2.80 -13.20 0.92
C VAL A 261 1.96 -12.18 0.17
N VAL A 262 2.02 -10.91 0.56
CA VAL A 262 1.27 -9.81 -0.06
C VAL A 262 1.65 -9.66 -1.53
N HIS A 263 2.95 -9.66 -1.85
CA HIS A 263 3.45 -9.59 -3.22
C HIS A 263 3.02 -10.79 -4.07
N THR A 264 3.03 -12.00 -3.49
CA THR A 264 2.56 -13.20 -4.19
C THR A 264 1.06 -13.10 -4.52
N MET A 265 0.27 -12.58 -3.58
CA MET A 265 -1.16 -12.36 -3.79
C MET A 265 -1.43 -11.24 -4.79
N LEU A 266 -0.66 -10.15 -4.76
CA LEU A 266 -0.72 -9.09 -5.78
C LEU A 266 -0.46 -9.66 -7.18
N ALA A 267 0.64 -10.39 -7.37
CA ALA A 267 0.96 -10.99 -8.67
C ALA A 267 -0.18 -11.86 -9.21
N ARG A 268 -0.76 -12.70 -8.36
CA ARG A 268 -1.91 -13.53 -8.73
C ARG A 268 -3.16 -12.69 -8.99
N PHE A 269 -3.42 -11.66 -8.18
CA PHE A 269 -4.57 -10.77 -8.34
C PHE A 269 -4.54 -10.04 -9.69
N PHE A 270 -3.37 -9.52 -10.08
CA PHE A 270 -3.18 -8.87 -11.37
C PHE A 270 -3.27 -9.85 -12.54
N GLN A 271 -2.74 -11.07 -12.38
CA GLN A 271 -2.89 -12.13 -13.37
C GLN A 271 -4.37 -12.47 -13.61
N VAL A 272 -5.15 -12.63 -12.53
CA VAL A 272 -6.59 -12.92 -12.59
C VAL A 272 -7.39 -11.76 -13.20
N GLY A 273 -7.02 -10.52 -12.86
CA GLY A 273 -7.65 -9.32 -13.40
C GLY A 273 -7.24 -8.96 -14.84
N GLY A 274 -6.24 -9.65 -15.40
CA GLY A 274 -5.68 -9.32 -16.72
C GLY A 274 -5.12 -7.91 -16.77
N ARG A 275 -4.41 -7.48 -15.72
CA ARG A 275 -3.84 -6.13 -15.59
C ARG A 275 -2.32 -6.18 -15.49
N ASP A 276 -1.65 -5.15 -16.00
CA ASP A 276 -0.21 -4.97 -15.87
C ASP A 276 0.13 -4.42 -14.48
N GLN A 277 0.70 -5.28 -13.62
CA GLN A 277 1.10 -4.89 -12.27
C GLN A 277 2.23 -3.84 -12.27
N PRO A 278 3.38 -4.03 -12.96
CA PRO A 278 4.41 -2.99 -13.05
C PRO A 278 3.88 -1.62 -13.48
N ALA A 279 3.03 -1.56 -14.50
CA ALA A 279 2.46 -0.29 -14.96
C ALA A 279 1.58 0.37 -13.88
N TRP A 280 0.75 -0.41 -13.18
CA TRP A 280 -0.06 0.08 -12.07
C TRP A 280 0.79 0.55 -10.88
N GLU A 281 1.82 -0.20 -10.49
CA GLU A 281 2.71 0.18 -9.39
C GLU A 281 3.43 1.51 -9.68
N ALA A 282 3.86 1.70 -10.93
CA ALA A 282 4.51 2.93 -11.36
C ALA A 282 3.59 4.15 -11.20
N GLN A 283 2.29 4.01 -11.46
CA GLN A 283 1.33 5.10 -11.30
C GLN A 283 1.17 5.51 -9.83
N ALA A 284 1.08 4.54 -8.91
CA ALA A 284 0.86 4.81 -7.48
C ALA A 284 2.15 5.23 -6.72
N GLN A 285 3.33 4.95 -7.26
CA GLN A 285 4.59 5.33 -6.61
C GLN A 285 4.81 6.85 -6.70
N PHE A 286 5.21 7.48 -5.59
CA PHE A 286 5.49 8.91 -5.55
C PHE A 286 6.83 9.22 -6.21
N LEU A 287 6.87 10.33 -6.95
CA LEU A 287 8.06 10.81 -7.62
C LEU A 287 9.11 11.32 -6.62
N ASN A 288 10.37 11.13 -7.00
CA ASN A 288 11.51 11.78 -6.39
C ASN A 288 12.32 12.48 -7.50
N PRO A 289 12.06 13.77 -7.76
CA PRO A 289 12.75 14.51 -8.84
C PRO A 289 14.25 14.69 -8.59
N PHE A 290 14.74 14.37 -7.39
CA PHE A 290 16.13 14.56 -7.00
C PHE A 290 16.95 13.26 -7.03
N ALA A 291 16.42 12.18 -7.60
CA ALA A 291 17.06 10.86 -7.57
C ALA A 291 18.36 10.77 -8.40
N GLN A 292 18.56 11.66 -9.37
CA GLN A 292 19.76 11.70 -10.24
C GLN A 292 20.86 12.64 -9.74
N GLN A 293 20.63 13.38 -8.65
CA GLN A 293 21.65 14.22 -8.03
C GLN A 293 22.33 13.41 -6.92
N GLU A 294 23.26 12.53 -7.27
CA GLU A 294 24.26 12.08 -6.29
C GLU A 294 24.96 13.34 -5.76
N GLU A 295 24.89 13.56 -4.45
CA GLU A 295 25.74 14.59 -3.83
C GLU A 295 27.19 14.13 -4.02
N PRO A 296 28.11 14.98 -4.51
CA PRO A 296 29.52 14.65 -4.43
C PRO A 296 29.84 14.40 -2.96
N SER A 297 30.43 13.24 -2.68
CA SER A 297 30.93 12.87 -1.36
C SER A 297 31.73 14.05 -0.80
N ILE A 298 31.24 14.68 0.27
CA ILE A 298 31.97 15.72 1.01
C ILE A 298 33.03 15.05 1.94
N TYR A 299 33.27 13.75 1.77
CA TYR A 299 34.40 13.06 2.35
C TYR A 299 35.34 12.61 1.23
N ASP A 300 36.03 13.58 0.63
CA ASP A 300 37.38 13.37 0.17
C ASP A 300 38.27 13.84 1.32
N HIS A 301 38.57 12.92 2.25
CA HIS A 301 39.73 13.11 3.10
C HIS A 301 40.93 12.86 2.20
N ASP A 302 41.47 13.96 1.65
CA ASP A 302 42.88 14.01 1.30
C ASP A 302 43.66 13.41 2.49
N HIS A 303 44.26 12.25 2.25
CA HIS A 303 45.25 11.66 3.13
C HIS A 303 46.50 12.53 3.06
N ASP A 304 46.49 13.62 3.82
CA ASP A 304 47.71 14.27 4.26
C ASP A 304 48.15 13.55 5.55
N PRO A 305 49.33 12.91 5.59
CA PRO A 305 49.80 12.27 6.81
C PRO A 305 50.16 13.36 7.84
N ASP A 306 49.45 13.35 8.95
CA ASP A 306 49.68 14.18 10.14
C ASP A 306 51.18 14.09 10.55
N PRO A 307 51.88 15.22 10.78
CA PRO A 307 53.27 15.19 11.21
C PRO A 307 53.38 14.69 12.66
N ASP A 308 54.43 13.91 12.93
CA ASP A 308 54.71 13.28 14.23
C ASP A 308 54.55 14.24 15.42
N PRO A 309 54.00 13.77 16.56
CA PRO A 309 53.86 14.59 17.75
C PRO A 309 55.25 14.90 18.36
N PRO A 310 55.42 16.08 18.99
CA PRO A 310 56.70 16.49 19.52
C PRO A 310 57.12 15.65 20.74
N ASP A 311 58.34 15.12 20.66
CA ASP A 311 59.04 14.43 21.75
C ASP A 311 59.37 15.42 22.87
N TRP A 312 58.69 15.29 24.01
CA TRP A 312 58.90 16.12 25.21
C TRP A 312 60.05 15.61 26.10
N ARG A 313 61.05 14.92 25.53
CA ARG A 313 62.31 14.62 26.22
C ARG A 313 63.52 15.05 25.38
N ARG A 314 63.85 16.33 25.43
CA ARG A 314 65.21 16.90 25.61
C ARG A 314 65.20 18.42 25.60
#